data_AF-A0A3B3S975-F1
#
_entry.id   AF-A0A3B3S975-F1
#
_cell.length_a   1.000
_cell.length_b   1.000
_cell.length_c   1.000
_cell.angle_alpha   90.00
_cell.angle_beta   90.00
_cell.angle_gamma   90.00
#
_symmetry.space_group_name_H-M   'P 1'
#
loop_
_entity.id
_entity.type
_entity.pdbx_description
1 polymer ?
#
loop_
_entity_poly.entity_id
_entity_poly.type
_entity_poly.pdbx_seq_one_letter_code
_entity_poly.pdbx_strand_id
1 'polypeptide(L)'
;MLHTVCLPYLGEALASPFLTCSRRLSLFFIFTSGVFAPCYSPLAVFARFASKKSGGSSKNYGSGSPGRRYGYKKMDGSFVHAGNILATQRGIRWHPGAHVGIGTNKTLFALEDGTVRFTKEVYIPSPRSVEAVKLIRKLPKGAVLYKTFINVVPVKQEGKFRLVGML
;
A
#
# COMPACT_ATOMS: atom_id res chain seq x y z
N MET A 1 7.27 -28.18 -21.81
CA MET A 1 7.08 -28.45 -20.37
C MET A 1 6.98 -27.12 -19.65
N LEU A 2 5.78 -26.53 -19.62
CA LEU A 2 5.46 -25.29 -18.91
C LEU A 2 4.45 -25.65 -17.83
N HIS A 3 4.84 -25.55 -16.55
CA HIS A 3 3.90 -25.65 -15.45
C HIS A 3 3.50 -24.25 -15.00
N THR A 4 2.33 -23.84 -15.47
CA THR A 4 1.54 -22.74 -14.93
C THR A 4 0.97 -23.19 -13.59
N VAL A 5 1.19 -22.44 -12.51
CA VAL A 5 0.51 -22.70 -11.24
C VAL A 5 -0.38 -21.50 -10.90
N CYS A 6 -1.67 -21.67 -11.18
CA CYS A 6 -2.75 -20.94 -10.54
C CYS A 6 -2.85 -21.41 -9.09
N LEU A 7 -2.88 -20.49 -8.12
CA LEU A 7 -3.30 -20.81 -6.76
C LEU A 7 -4.63 -20.13 -6.43
N PRO A 8 -5.61 -20.89 -5.90
CA PRO A 8 -6.94 -20.41 -5.60
C PRO A 8 -7.01 -19.67 -4.26
N TYR A 9 -7.97 -18.75 -4.20
CA TYR A 9 -8.55 -18.20 -2.98
C TYR A 9 -9.17 -19.33 -2.13
N LEU A 10 -8.67 -19.52 -0.91
CA LEU A 10 -9.46 -20.11 0.18
C LEU A 10 -9.03 -19.44 1.48
N GLY A 11 -9.95 -18.67 2.05
CA GLY A 11 -9.77 -18.04 3.35
C GLY A 11 -10.42 -18.91 4.42
N GLU A 12 -9.64 -19.29 5.42
CA GLU A 12 -10.04 -19.46 6.81
C GLU A 12 -8.77 -19.37 7.67
N ALA A 13 -8.81 -18.60 8.76
CA ALA A 13 -8.36 -19.02 10.09
C ALA A 13 -8.16 -17.83 11.04
N LEU A 14 -9.02 -17.80 12.05
CA LEU A 14 -8.67 -17.75 13.47
C LEU A 14 -7.81 -16.56 13.94
N ALA A 15 -8.51 -15.56 14.49
CA ALA A 15 -7.95 -14.58 15.40
C ALA A 15 -7.53 -15.24 16.73
N SER A 16 -6.26 -15.06 17.08
CA SER A 16 -5.72 -15.28 18.43
C SER A 16 -5.36 -13.93 19.08
N PRO A 17 -5.47 -13.79 20.41
CA PRO A 17 -5.25 -12.54 21.11
C PRO A 17 -3.89 -12.52 21.83
N PHE A 18 -3.03 -11.53 21.59
CA PHE A 18 -1.96 -11.19 22.54
C PHE A 18 -1.55 -9.73 22.39
N LEU A 19 -1.59 -8.98 23.50
CA LEU A 19 -0.46 -8.20 24.05
C LEU A 19 -0.96 -7.27 25.17
N THR A 20 -0.69 -7.63 26.41
CA THR A 20 -0.53 -6.67 27.52
C THR A 20 0.85 -6.80 28.15
N CYS A 21 1.63 -5.77 27.86
CA CYS A 21 2.59 -5.04 28.70
C CYS A 21 3.14 -5.70 29.98
N SER A 22 4.47 -5.85 29.98
CA SER A 22 5.32 -6.26 31.11
C SER A 22 5.26 -5.32 32.31
N ARG A 23 5.28 -5.87 33.54
CA ARG A 23 5.94 -5.27 34.71
C ARG A 23 6.52 -6.36 35.63
N ARG A 24 7.83 -6.58 35.45
CA ARG A 24 8.94 -6.66 36.41
C ARG A 24 8.71 -7.30 37.81
N LEU A 25 9.45 -8.40 38.03
CA LEU A 25 10.15 -8.90 39.24
C LEU A 25 9.60 -8.48 40.63
N SER A 26 9.40 -9.37 41.60
CA SER A 26 10.44 -10.19 42.24
C SER A 26 9.83 -11.31 43.10
N LEU A 27 10.57 -12.41 43.23
CA LEU A 27 10.26 -13.56 44.07
C LEU A 27 10.61 -13.26 45.53
N PHE A 28 9.69 -13.50 46.46
CA PHE A 28 10.00 -13.80 47.85
C PHE A 28 9.13 -14.98 48.31
N PHE A 29 9.76 -16.15 48.40
CA PHE A 29 9.28 -17.30 49.15
C PHE A 29 9.56 -17.05 50.64
N ILE A 30 8.54 -17.11 51.50
CA ILE A 30 8.72 -17.45 52.91
C ILE A 30 7.61 -18.43 53.31
N PHE A 31 8.06 -19.61 53.71
CA PHE A 31 7.32 -20.67 54.37
C PHE A 31 7.20 -20.31 55.85
N THR A 32 5.99 -20.28 56.44
CA THR A 32 5.81 -20.47 57.88
C THR A 32 4.44 -21.09 58.18
N SER A 33 4.52 -22.15 58.98
CA SER A 33 3.47 -22.99 59.56
C SER A 33 2.59 -22.26 60.59
N GLY A 34 1.31 -22.63 60.69
CA GLY A 34 0.55 -22.41 61.93
C GLY A 34 -0.99 -22.43 61.86
N VAL A 35 -1.58 -23.54 62.35
CA VAL A 35 -2.75 -23.69 63.26
C VAL A 35 -4.11 -22.99 63.00
N PHE A 36 -5.15 -23.85 62.84
CA PHE A 36 -6.53 -23.86 63.40
C PHE A 36 -7.33 -22.55 63.63
N ALA A 37 -8.54 -22.47 63.03
CA ALA A 37 -9.84 -22.29 63.75
C ALA A 37 -11.06 -22.37 62.79
N PRO A 38 -12.28 -22.71 63.27
CA PRO A 38 -13.38 -23.27 62.48
C PRO A 38 -14.63 -22.38 62.28
N CYS A 39 -15.45 -22.77 61.29
CA CYS A 39 -16.92 -22.65 61.10
C CYS A 39 -17.72 -21.37 61.50
N TYR A 40 -18.47 -20.77 60.55
CA TYR A 40 -19.95 -20.69 60.53
C TYR A 40 -20.48 -20.00 59.23
N SER A 41 -21.55 -20.57 58.67
CA SER A 41 -22.41 -20.23 57.50
C SER A 41 -23.07 -18.83 57.55
N PRO A 42 -23.74 -18.26 56.50
CA PRO A 42 -24.45 -18.95 55.41
C PRO A 42 -24.38 -18.31 54.00
N LEU A 43 -24.80 -19.14 53.04
CA LEU A 43 -25.30 -18.84 51.70
C LEU A 43 -25.64 -17.36 51.39
N ALA A 44 -24.67 -16.61 50.85
CA ALA A 44 -24.98 -15.42 50.08
C ALA A 44 -25.13 -15.82 48.60
N VAL A 45 -26.33 -16.23 48.20
CA VAL A 45 -26.68 -16.28 46.77
C VAL A 45 -26.68 -14.83 46.29
N PHE A 46 -25.58 -14.39 45.68
CA PHE A 46 -25.56 -13.13 44.93
C PHE A 46 -26.40 -13.31 43.67
N ALA A 47 -27.72 -13.20 43.82
CA ALA A 47 -28.63 -13.03 42.69
C ALA A 47 -28.31 -11.67 42.05
N ARG A 48 -27.58 -11.68 40.95
CA ARG A 48 -27.44 -10.49 40.11
C ARG A 48 -28.64 -10.45 39.16
N PHE A 49 -29.55 -9.51 39.40
CA PHE A 49 -30.60 -9.16 38.46
C PHE A 49 -29.99 -8.83 37.10
N ALA A 50 -30.60 -9.34 36.02
CA ALA A 50 -30.22 -9.00 34.66
C ALA A 50 -30.31 -7.48 34.49
N SER A 51 -29.19 -6.84 34.14
CA SER A 51 -29.19 -5.42 33.83
C SER A 51 -29.96 -5.19 32.52
N LYS A 52 -30.74 -4.09 32.47
CA LYS A 52 -31.38 -3.65 31.24
C LYS A 52 -30.30 -3.53 30.15
N LYS A 53 -30.59 -4.03 28.96
CA LYS A 53 -29.66 -4.01 27.81
C LYS A 53 -29.27 -2.56 27.50
N SER A 54 -28.12 -2.12 28.00
CA SER A 54 -27.51 -0.85 27.59
C SER A 54 -26.94 -1.06 26.18
N GLY A 55 -27.66 -0.59 25.16
CA GLY A 55 -27.18 -0.59 23.79
C GLY A 55 -26.02 0.41 23.64
N GLY A 56 -24.82 -0.08 23.35
CA GLY A 56 -23.72 0.79 22.94
C GLY A 56 -23.95 1.32 21.53
N SER A 57 -23.76 2.63 21.31
CA SER A 57 -23.70 3.19 19.96
C SER A 57 -22.35 2.83 19.30
N SER A 58 -22.32 2.80 17.96
CA SER A 58 -21.07 2.62 17.23
C SER A 58 -20.12 3.77 17.60
N LYS A 59 -18.95 3.43 18.12
CA LYS A 59 -17.88 4.41 18.43
C LYS A 59 -17.06 4.79 17.18
N ASN A 60 -17.27 4.08 16.06
CA ASN A 60 -16.55 4.27 14.82
C ASN A 60 -17.26 5.30 13.94
N TYR A 61 -17.28 6.56 14.38
CA TYR A 61 -17.71 7.68 13.55
C TYR A 61 -16.59 8.04 12.56
N GLY A 62 -16.87 8.07 11.24
CA GLY A 62 -15.90 8.59 10.26
C GLY A 62 -15.67 7.80 8.96
N SER A 63 -16.42 6.73 8.67
CA SER A 63 -16.24 5.95 7.43
C SER A 63 -17.02 6.50 6.22
N GLY A 64 -16.91 7.81 5.96
CA GLY A 64 -17.70 8.51 4.93
C GLY A 64 -16.88 9.26 3.88
N SER A 65 -15.57 9.02 3.76
CA SER A 65 -14.74 9.80 2.82
C SER A 65 -15.16 9.55 1.36
N PRO A 66 -15.46 10.60 0.58
CA PRO A 66 -15.85 10.42 -0.82
C PRO A 66 -14.69 9.90 -1.68
N GLY A 67 -15.03 9.25 -2.80
CA GLY A 67 -14.06 8.76 -3.76
C GLY A 67 -13.26 9.89 -4.43
N ARG A 68 -11.93 9.75 -4.51
CA ARG A 68 -11.00 10.78 -5.03
C ARG A 68 -10.79 10.74 -6.56
N ARG A 69 -11.52 9.88 -7.28
CA ARG A 69 -11.49 9.74 -8.75
C ARG A 69 -10.08 9.54 -9.36
N TYR A 70 -9.22 8.83 -8.62
CA TYR A 70 -7.90 8.39 -9.10
C TYR A 70 -8.01 7.30 -10.16
N GLY A 71 -7.03 7.23 -11.06
CA GLY A 71 -6.97 6.26 -12.14
C GLY A 71 -6.35 6.83 -13.41
N TYR A 72 -6.40 6.04 -14.47
CA TYR A 72 -6.03 6.48 -15.81
C TYR A 72 -7.00 7.54 -16.32
N LYS A 73 -6.46 8.49 -17.07
CA LYS A 73 -7.21 9.50 -17.83
C LYS A 73 -7.05 9.29 -19.33
N LYS A 74 -5.95 8.65 -19.74
CA LYS A 74 -5.67 8.24 -21.12
C LYS A 74 -5.28 6.77 -21.13
N MET A 75 -5.83 6.02 -22.08
CA MET A 75 -5.60 4.59 -22.25
C MET A 75 -4.46 4.34 -23.24
N ASP A 76 -4.00 3.09 -23.35
CA ASP A 76 -2.99 2.70 -24.34
C ASP A 76 -3.50 3.01 -25.75
N GLY A 77 -2.64 3.50 -26.63
CA GLY A 77 -2.99 3.87 -28.00
C GLY A 77 -3.69 5.22 -28.13
N SER A 78 -4.01 5.90 -27.03
CA SER A 78 -4.62 7.24 -27.08
C SER A 78 -3.60 8.28 -27.55
N PHE A 79 -4.00 9.16 -28.47
CA PHE A 79 -3.23 10.35 -28.80
C PHE A 79 -3.38 11.39 -27.69
N VAL A 80 -2.26 11.99 -27.30
CA VAL A 80 -2.16 12.99 -26.23
C VAL A 80 -1.34 14.18 -26.71
N HIS A 81 -1.70 15.35 -26.21
CA HIS A 81 -0.90 16.56 -26.37
C HIS A 81 0.03 16.74 -25.17
N ALA A 82 1.10 17.51 -25.36
CA ALA A 82 1.95 17.99 -24.29
C ALA A 82 1.12 18.67 -23.19
N GLY A 83 1.42 18.35 -21.93
CA GLY A 83 0.71 18.84 -20.74
C GLY A 83 -0.52 18.02 -20.35
N ASN A 84 -1.01 17.10 -21.18
CA ASN A 84 -2.17 16.28 -20.82
C ASN A 84 -1.85 15.33 -19.64
N ILE A 85 -2.81 15.21 -18.73
CA ILE A 85 -2.73 14.27 -17.61
C ILE A 85 -2.98 12.84 -18.12
N LEU A 86 -2.07 11.93 -17.83
CA LEU A 86 -2.13 10.52 -18.20
C LEU A 86 -2.80 9.68 -17.10
N ALA A 87 -2.37 9.87 -15.86
CA ALA A 87 -2.89 9.13 -14.72
C ALA A 87 -2.76 9.92 -13.41
N THR A 88 -3.75 9.77 -12.52
CA THR A 88 -3.74 10.35 -11.18
C THR A 88 -3.74 9.24 -10.14
N GLN A 89 -2.86 9.33 -9.14
CA GLN A 89 -2.62 8.27 -8.16
C GLN A 89 -2.21 8.85 -6.80
N ARG A 90 -2.33 8.05 -5.73
CA ARG A 90 -1.90 8.42 -4.36
C ARG A 90 -0.47 7.95 -4.05
N GLY A 91 -0.18 6.71 -4.41
CA GLY A 91 1.16 6.12 -4.44
C GLY A 91 1.60 5.89 -5.88
N ILE A 92 2.89 5.64 -6.09
CA ILE A 92 3.41 5.35 -7.44
C ILE A 92 3.02 3.92 -7.79
N ARG A 93 1.90 3.76 -8.50
CA ARG A 93 1.46 2.50 -9.11
C ARG A 93 2.08 2.35 -10.50
N TRP A 94 2.14 3.45 -11.23
CA TRP A 94 2.76 3.56 -12.55
C TRP A 94 3.93 4.52 -12.49
N HIS A 95 5.02 4.13 -13.12
CA HIS A 95 6.26 4.91 -13.16
C HIS A 95 6.30 5.77 -14.42
N PRO A 96 6.89 6.97 -14.34
CA PRO A 96 7.15 7.78 -15.52
C PRO A 96 8.23 7.09 -16.37
N GLY A 97 7.96 6.94 -17.67
CA GLY A 97 8.94 6.48 -18.64
C GLY A 97 9.31 7.59 -19.62
N ALA A 98 9.50 7.26 -20.89
CA ALA A 98 9.91 8.22 -21.93
C ALA A 98 8.84 9.30 -22.18
N HIS A 99 9.27 10.56 -22.23
CA HIS A 99 8.43 11.75 -22.49
C HIS A 99 7.25 11.92 -21.52
N VAL A 100 7.39 11.42 -20.28
CA VAL A 100 6.39 11.54 -19.22
C VAL A 100 7.00 12.18 -17.97
N GLY A 101 6.37 13.25 -17.51
CA GLY A 101 6.72 13.93 -16.27
C GLY A 101 5.93 13.41 -15.06
N ILE A 102 6.48 13.61 -13.86
CA ILE A 102 5.80 13.34 -12.58
C ILE A 102 5.64 14.63 -11.76
N GLY A 103 4.42 14.92 -11.34
CA GLY A 103 4.11 16.07 -10.47
C GLY A 103 4.29 15.75 -8.98
N THR A 104 4.16 16.76 -8.11
CA THR A 104 4.28 16.63 -6.64
C THR A 104 3.31 15.61 -6.05
N ASN A 105 2.08 15.56 -6.59
CA ASN A 105 1.05 14.60 -6.20
C ASN A 105 1.21 13.23 -6.88
N LYS A 106 2.37 12.94 -7.48
CA LYS A 106 2.68 11.71 -8.24
C LYS A 106 1.77 11.50 -9.45
N THR A 107 1.15 12.57 -9.93
CA THR A 107 0.39 12.63 -11.18
C THR A 107 1.33 12.56 -12.37
N LEU A 108 0.97 11.75 -13.36
CA LEU A 108 1.75 11.59 -14.59
C LEU A 108 1.14 12.46 -15.70
N PHE A 109 2.00 13.17 -16.42
CA PHE A 109 1.60 14.05 -17.51
C PHE A 109 2.54 13.87 -18.72
N ALA A 110 2.02 14.10 -19.92
CA ALA A 110 2.79 14.03 -21.15
C ALA A 110 3.66 15.28 -21.32
N LEU A 111 4.92 15.12 -21.73
CA LEU A 111 5.81 16.23 -22.07
C LEU A 111 5.71 16.61 -23.55
N GLU A 112 5.40 15.63 -24.40
CA GLU A 112 5.32 15.78 -25.87
C GLU A 112 3.98 15.29 -26.42
N ASP A 113 3.69 15.68 -27.66
CA ASP A 113 2.54 15.21 -28.41
C ASP A 113 2.81 13.82 -29.00
N GLY A 114 1.98 12.83 -28.65
CA GLY A 114 2.24 11.46 -29.08
C GLY A 114 1.18 10.45 -28.69
N THR A 115 1.51 9.17 -28.87
CA THR A 115 0.65 8.04 -28.50
C THR A 115 1.14 7.41 -27.20
N VAL A 116 0.22 7.17 -26.25
CA VAL A 116 0.53 6.55 -24.96
C VAL A 116 0.77 5.05 -25.13
N ARG A 117 1.83 4.52 -24.53
CA ARG A 117 2.17 3.09 -24.47
C ARG A 117 2.54 2.66 -23.07
N PHE A 118 2.06 1.48 -22.66
CA PHE A 118 2.41 0.88 -21.37
C PHE A 118 3.40 -0.26 -21.55
N THR A 119 4.50 -0.22 -20.79
CA THR A 119 5.56 -1.23 -20.83
C THR A 119 5.84 -1.78 -19.44
N LYS A 120 6.41 -2.98 -19.37
CA LYS A 120 6.93 -3.57 -18.12
C LYS A 120 8.45 -3.59 -18.22
N GLU A 121 9.11 -2.71 -17.48
CA GLU A 121 10.56 -2.53 -17.54
C GLU A 121 11.20 -2.81 -16.18
N VAL A 122 12.51 -3.04 -16.19
CA VAL A 122 13.29 -3.27 -14.98
C VAL A 122 13.38 -1.96 -14.18
N TYR A 123 13.05 -2.04 -12.90
CA TYR A 123 13.07 -0.89 -12.01
C TYR A 123 14.45 -0.72 -11.36
N ILE A 124 15.16 0.33 -11.78
CA ILE A 124 16.45 0.74 -11.22
C ILE A 124 16.25 2.10 -10.54
N PRO A 125 16.16 2.17 -9.20
CA PRO A 125 15.98 3.43 -8.49
C PRO A 125 17.29 4.23 -8.40
N SER A 126 17.16 5.55 -8.24
CA SER A 126 18.31 6.40 -7.90
C SER A 126 18.91 5.99 -6.55
N PRO A 127 20.25 5.97 -6.40
CA PRO A 127 20.91 5.61 -5.14
C PRO A 127 20.56 6.54 -3.98
N ARG A 128 19.99 7.72 -4.25
CA ARG A 128 19.52 8.67 -3.21
C ARG A 128 18.33 8.13 -2.41
N SER A 129 17.55 7.22 -3.00
CA SER A 129 16.37 6.66 -2.34
C SER A 129 16.75 5.54 -1.37
N VAL A 130 16.97 5.90 -0.11
CA VAL A 130 17.43 4.97 0.95
C VAL A 130 16.52 3.74 1.08
N GLU A 131 15.20 3.94 0.98
CA GLU A 131 14.21 2.86 1.09
C GLU A 131 14.31 1.84 -0.05
N ALA A 132 14.44 2.30 -1.29
CA ALA A 132 14.50 1.42 -2.45
C ALA A 132 15.83 0.64 -2.49
N VAL A 133 16.94 1.29 -2.13
CA VAL A 133 18.25 0.63 -2.01
C VAL A 133 18.23 -0.43 -0.90
N LYS A 134 17.64 -0.13 0.27
CA LYS A 134 17.46 -1.10 1.35
C LYS A 134 16.62 -2.30 0.92
N LEU A 135 15.61 -2.08 0.07
CA LEU A 135 14.78 -3.16 -0.47
C LEU A 135 15.57 -4.04 -1.44
N ILE A 136 16.32 -3.46 -2.38
CA ILE A 136 17.10 -4.21 -3.36
C ILE A 136 18.16 -5.09 -2.67
N ARG A 137 18.82 -4.57 -1.63
CA ARG A 137 19.82 -5.33 -0.86
C ARG A 137 19.26 -6.56 -0.13
N LYS A 138 17.97 -6.59 0.14
CA LYS A 138 17.29 -7.72 0.80
C LYS A 138 16.88 -8.81 -0.18
N LEU A 139 16.92 -8.55 -1.48
CA LEU A 139 16.51 -9.52 -2.50
C LEU A 139 17.59 -10.60 -2.70
N PRO A 140 17.19 -11.84 -3.03
CA PRO A 140 18.15 -12.88 -3.38
C PRO A 140 18.87 -12.53 -4.68
N LYS A 141 20.10 -13.06 -4.83
CA LYS A 141 20.92 -12.84 -6.03
C LYS A 141 20.18 -13.34 -7.27
N GLY A 142 20.12 -12.52 -8.32
CA GLY A 142 19.41 -12.81 -9.57
C GLY A 142 17.95 -12.36 -9.60
N ALA A 143 17.38 -11.87 -8.49
CA ALA A 143 16.04 -11.29 -8.52
C ALA A 143 16.03 -9.89 -9.16
N VAL A 144 15.07 -9.66 -10.05
CA VAL A 144 14.88 -8.40 -10.76
C VAL A 144 13.49 -7.85 -10.48
N LEU A 145 13.41 -6.55 -10.21
CA LEU A 145 12.13 -5.88 -10.00
C LEU A 145 11.61 -5.34 -11.32
N TYR A 146 10.40 -5.75 -11.72
CA TYR A 146 9.70 -5.17 -12.86
C TYR A 146 8.62 -4.20 -12.38
N LYS A 147 8.48 -3.08 -13.08
CA LYS A 147 7.42 -2.10 -12.85
C LYS A 147 6.76 -1.70 -14.15
N THR A 148 5.54 -1.17 -14.04
CA THR A 148 4.81 -0.66 -15.20
C THR A 148 5.18 0.79 -15.43
N PHE A 149 5.66 1.07 -16.63
CA PHE A 149 6.03 2.41 -17.09
C PHE A 149 4.99 2.90 -18.09
N ILE A 150 4.75 4.22 -18.08
CA ILE A 150 3.96 4.90 -19.09
C ILE A 150 4.91 5.71 -19.96
N ASN A 151 4.87 5.43 -21.25
CA ASN A 151 5.66 6.09 -22.28
C ASN A 151 4.73 6.88 -23.21
N VAL A 152 5.21 8.00 -23.74
CA VAL A 152 4.57 8.70 -24.85
C VAL A 152 5.50 8.62 -26.05
N VAL A 153 5.01 8.07 -27.16
CA VAL A 153 5.75 7.95 -28.42
C VAL A 153 5.42 9.17 -29.28
N PRO A 154 6.36 10.09 -29.53
CA PRO A 154 6.07 11.31 -30.27
C PRO A 154 5.74 11.01 -31.74
N VAL A 155 4.79 11.76 -32.31
CA VAL A 155 4.40 11.65 -33.73
C VAL A 155 5.01 12.77 -34.57
N LYS A 156 5.22 13.94 -33.97
CA LYS A 156 5.78 15.11 -34.66
C LYS A 156 7.31 15.01 -34.73
N GLN A 157 7.86 15.29 -35.89
CA GLN A 157 9.30 15.53 -36.06
C GLN A 157 9.58 17.00 -35.75
N GLU A 158 10.52 17.28 -34.85
CA GLU A 158 10.70 18.61 -34.25
C GLU A 158 11.21 19.70 -35.21
N GLY A 159 11.61 19.34 -36.44
CA GLY A 159 11.93 20.32 -37.48
C GLY A 159 12.09 19.70 -38.86
N LYS A 160 11.46 20.31 -39.87
CA LYS A 160 11.75 20.04 -41.28
C LYS A 160 12.62 21.17 -41.81
N PHE A 161 13.88 20.87 -42.14
CA PHE A 161 14.74 21.83 -42.82
C PHE A 161 14.10 22.24 -44.14
N ARG A 162 14.00 23.55 -44.37
CA ARG A 162 13.54 24.13 -45.64
C ARG A 162 14.65 25.01 -46.17
N LEU A 163 14.90 24.91 -47.47
CA LEU A 163 15.80 25.83 -48.16
C LEU A 163 15.19 27.23 -48.11
N VAL A 164 15.91 28.19 -47.53
CA VAL A 164 15.46 29.58 -47.39
C VAL A 164 15.87 30.43 -48.60
N GLY A 165 16.97 30.08 -49.26
CA GLY A 165 17.42 30.70 -50.51
C GLY A 165 18.63 29.98 -51.08
N MET A 166 18.82 30.10 -52.40
CA MET A 166 20.10 29.79 -53.05
C MET A 166 20.83 31.12 -53.22
N LEU A 167 22.01 31.23 -52.62
CA LEU A 167 22.90 32.40 -52.74
C LEU A 167 23.48 32.50 -54.14
#